data_AF-A0AAV6TPJ7-F1
#
_entry.id   AF-A0AAV6TPJ7-F1
#
_cell.length_a   1.000
_cell.length_b   1.000
_cell.length_c   1.000
_cell.angle_alpha   90.00
_cell.angle_beta   90.00
_cell.angle_gamma   90.00
#
_symmetry.space_group_name_H-M   'P 1'
#
loop_
_entity.id
_entity.type
_entity.pdbx_description
1 polymer ?
#
loop_
_entity_poly.entity_id
_entity_poly.type
_entity_poly.pdbx_seq_one_letter_code
_entity_poly.pdbx_strand_id
1 'polypeptide(L)' 'MKKESLQEWEGRIDRILSTYVFHRVGDQKMAFRNLFDLLRDTGVASIGFLVKGPFYFAFMDLLETNKWKPILYV' A
#
# COMPACT_ATOMS: atom_id res chain seq x y z
N MET A 1 15.47 -16.30 3.49
CA MET A 1 14.32 -16.82 2.73
C MET A 1 14.73 -16.96 1.28
N LYS A 2 14.68 -18.17 0.72
CA LYS A 2 14.65 -18.29 -0.75
C LYS A 2 13.42 -17.53 -1.21
N LYS A 3 13.56 -16.67 -2.21
CA LYS A 3 12.43 -16.04 -2.90
C LYS A 3 11.70 -17.18 -3.60
N GLU A 4 10.76 -17.82 -2.92
CA GLU A 4 9.75 -18.62 -3.58
C GLU A 4 9.08 -17.68 -4.59
N SER A 5 9.11 -18.06 -5.87
CA SER A 5 8.51 -17.26 -6.92
C SER A 5 7.02 -17.19 -6.65
N LEU A 6 6.43 -15.98 -6.70
CA LEU A 6 4.98 -15.77 -6.52
C LEU A 6 4.11 -16.69 -7.39
N GLN A 7 4.66 -17.22 -8.48
CA GLN A 7 4.06 -18.23 -9.35
C GLN A 7 3.45 -19.42 -8.61
N GLU A 8 4.04 -19.91 -7.52
CA GLU A 8 3.49 -21.07 -6.81
C GLU A 8 2.20 -20.73 -6.03
N TRP A 9 1.90 -19.45 -5.85
CA TRP A 9 0.75 -18.92 -5.11
C TRP A 9 -0.36 -18.41 -6.03
N GLU A 10 -0.14 -18.40 -7.34
CA GLU A 10 -1.14 -18.00 -8.34
C GLU A 10 -2.42 -18.85 -8.19
N GLY A 11 -3.57 -18.17 -8.09
CA GLY A 11 -4.88 -18.82 -7.93
C GLY A 11 -5.08 -19.56 -6.61
N ARG A 12 -4.21 -19.40 -5.60
CA ARG A 12 -4.25 -20.19 -4.35
C ARG A 12 -4.58 -19.39 -3.11
N ILE A 13 -4.56 -18.05 -3.17
CA ILE A 13 -4.78 -17.22 -2.00
C ILE A 13 -6.28 -16.97 -1.79
N ASP A 14 -6.78 -17.30 -0.60
CA ASP A 14 -8.17 -17.05 -0.20
C ASP A 14 -8.43 -15.59 0.15
N ARG A 15 -7.46 -14.95 0.83
CA ARG A 15 -7.62 -13.62 1.42
C ARG A 15 -6.33 -12.85 1.33
N ILE A 16 -6.41 -11.62 0.81
CA ILE A 16 -5.31 -10.67 0.85
C ILE A 16 -5.74 -9.45 1.66
N LEU A 17 -4.91 -9.05 2.63
CA LEU A 17 -5.07 -7.81 3.38
C LEU A 17 -3.88 -6.91 3.09
N SER A 18 -4.15 -5.70 2.58
CA SER A 18 -3.13 -4.67 2.40
C SER A 18 -3.55 -3.41 3.13
N THR A 19 -2.75 -2.98 4.10
CA THR A 19 -3.02 -1.79 4.91
C THR A 19 -1.87 -0.80 4.77
N TYR A 20 -2.16 0.43 4.31
CA TYR A 20 -1.16 1.50 4.26
C TYR A 20 0.07 1.19 3.36
N VAL A 21 -0.10 0.39 2.30
CA VAL A 21 0.99 0.05 1.35
C VAL A 21 0.74 0.64 -0.03
N PHE A 22 -0.48 0.59 -0.55
CA PHE A 22 -0.77 0.93 -1.96
C PHE A 22 -0.40 2.37 -2.37
N HIS A 23 -0.31 3.31 -1.42
CA HIS A 23 0.13 4.67 -1.69
C HIS A 23 1.65 4.81 -1.91
N ARG A 24 2.46 3.78 -1.58
CA ARG A 24 3.91 3.73 -1.81
C ARG A 24 4.31 2.86 -2.99
N VAL A 25 3.36 2.12 -3.57
CA VAL A 25 3.62 1.27 -4.73
C VAL A 25 3.76 2.17 -5.96
N GLY A 26 4.92 2.08 -6.63
CA GLY A 26 5.20 2.88 -7.82
C GLY A 26 4.30 2.53 -9.02
N ASP A 27 4.09 1.24 -9.27
CA ASP A 27 3.14 0.76 -10.28
C ASP A 27 1.94 0.07 -9.62
N GLN A 28 0.92 0.87 -9.33
CA GLN A 28 -0.30 0.37 -8.69
C GLN A 28 -1.05 -0.62 -9.59
N LYS A 29 -1.03 -0.44 -10.92
CA LYS A 29 -1.72 -1.33 -11.86
C LYS A 29 -1.11 -2.73 -11.80
N MET A 30 0.21 -2.82 -11.84
CA MET A 30 0.92 -4.09 -11.68
C MET A 30 0.64 -4.73 -10.31
N ALA A 31 0.57 -3.93 -9.23
CA ALA A 31 0.21 -4.48 -7.93
C ALA A 31 -1.21 -5.06 -7.89
N PHE A 32 -2.21 -4.39 -8.47
CA PHE A 32 -3.56 -4.95 -8.58
C PHE A 32 -3.58 -6.20 -9.46
N ARG A 33 -2.79 -6.25 -10.54
CA ARG A 33 -2.65 -7.44 -11.38
C ARG A 33 -2.11 -8.63 -10.57
N ASN A 34 -1.05 -8.41 -9.79
CA ASN A 34 -0.51 -9.44 -8.91
C ASN A 34 -1.53 -9.90 -7.87
N LEU A 35 -2.31 -8.98 -7.27
CA LEU A 35 -3.37 -9.37 -6.35
C LEU A 35 -4.40 -10.28 -7.02
N PHE A 36 -4.82 -9.94 -8.25
CA PHE A 36 -5.76 -10.71 -9.03
C PHE A 36 -5.21 -12.10 -9.35
N ASP A 37 -3.98 -12.19 -9.86
CA ASP A 37 -3.37 -13.46 -10.26
C ASP A 37 -3.09 -14.38 -9.05
N LEU A 38 -2.85 -13.82 -7.87
CA LEU A 38 -2.64 -14.60 -6.63
C LEU A 38 -3.96 -15.11 -6.01
N LEU A 39 -5.05 -14.37 -6.15
CA LEU A 39 -6.34 -14.77 -5.59
C LEU A 39 -6.91 -15.97 -6.34
N ARG A 40 -7.45 -16.93 -5.60
CA ARG A 40 -8.35 -17.94 -6.18
C ARG A 40 -9.65 -17.27 -6.67
N ASP A 41 -10.42 -17.95 -7.50
CA ASP A 41 -11.68 -17.43 -8.10
C ASP A 41 -12.69 -16.86 -7.08
N THR A 42 -12.74 -17.43 -5.88
CA THR A 42 -13.63 -16.99 -4.78
C THR A 42 -12.89 -16.21 -3.68
N GLY A 43 -11.65 -15.83 -3.93
CA GLY A 43 -10.79 -15.12 -3.00
C GLY A 43 -11.22 -13.65 -2.84
N VAL A 44 -10.81 -13.05 -1.73
CA VAL A 44 -11.17 -11.66 -1.40
C VAL A 44 -9.92 -10.86 -1.07
N ALA A 45 -9.75 -9.71 -1.74
CA ALA A 45 -8.78 -8.69 -1.33
C ALA A 45 -9.47 -7.56 -0.56
N SER A 46 -8.91 -7.21 0.60
CA SER A 46 -9.26 -6.03 1.39
C SER A 46 -8.09 -5.06 1.39
N ILE A 47 -8.30 -3.85 0.87
CA ILE A 47 -7.23 -2.87 0.67
C ILE A 47 -7.60 -1.57 1.38
N GLY A 48 -6.78 -1.19 2.36
CA GLY A 48 -6.85 0.09 3.05
C GLY A 48 -6.04 1.15 2.31
N PHE A 49 -6.72 2.10 1.68
CA PHE A 49 -6.09 3.25 1.03
C PHE A 49 -5.90 4.40 2.02
N LEU A 50 -4.76 5.08 1.90
CA LEU A 50 -4.64 6.43 2.42
C LEU A 50 -5.20 7.39 1.35
N VAL A 51 -6.31 8.04 1.66
CA VAL A 51 -6.79 9.14 0.84
C VAL A 51 -5.88 10.34 1.10
N LYS A 52 -5.22 10.85 0.06
CA LYS A 52 -4.54 12.15 0.14
C LYS A 52 -5.61 13.22 0.36
N GLY A 53 -5.80 13.61 1.62
CA GLY A 53 -6.75 14.64 2.03
C GLY A 53 -6.05 15.96 2.39
N PRO A 54 -6.82 17.05 2.59
CA PRO A 54 -6.29 18.36 2.96
C PRO A 54 -5.36 18.31 4.17
N PHE A 55 -5.63 17.41 5.12
CA PHE A 55 -4.77 17.17 6.28
C PHE A 55 -3.34 16.73 5.90
N TYR A 56 -3.18 15.86 4.91
CA TYR A 56 -1.86 15.43 4.46
C TYR A 56 -1.05 16.60 3.89
N PHE A 57 -1.68 17.44 3.08
CA PHE A 57 -1.03 18.64 2.54
C PHE A 57 -0.70 19.66 3.63
N ALA A 58 -1.65 19.95 4.52
CA ALA A 58 -1.41 20.84 5.65
C ALA A 58 -0.30 20.33 6.57
N PHE A 59 -0.22 19.02 6.81
CA PHE A 59 0.85 18.41 7.58
C PHE A 59 2.21 18.55 6.87
N MET A 60 2.27 18.33 5.56
CA MET A 60 3.48 18.54 4.77
C MET A 60 3.92 20.02 4.77
N ASP A 61 2.98 20.96 4.63
CA ASP A 61 3.27 22.40 4.69
C ASP A 61 3.81 22.78 6.08
N LEU A 62 3.28 22.20 7.15
CA LEU A 62 3.77 22.42 8.52
C LEU A 62 5.21 21.91 8.70
N LEU A 63 5.57 20.76 8.10
CA LEU A 63 6.93 20.21 8.14
C LEU A 63 7.97 21.11 7.47
N GLU A 64 7.57 21.96 6.53
CA GLU A 64 8.46 22.93 5.88
C GLU A 64 8.68 24.21 6.71
N THR A 65 7.94 24.39 7.81
CA THR A 65 8.11 25.57 8.66
C THR A 65 9.17 25.36 9.75
N ASN A 66 10.05 26.35 9.94
CA ASN A 66 11.09 26.30 10.99
C ASN A 66 10.54 26.12 12.41
N LYS A 67 9.29 26.54 12.66
CA LYS A 67 8.64 26.43 13.97
C LYS A 67 8.27 24.99 14.33
N TRP A 68 7.72 24.25 13.37
CA TRP A 68 7.14 22.93 13.63
C TRP A 68 8.03 21.78 13.18
N LYS A 69 8.94 22.03 12.22
CA LYS A 69 9.90 21.04 11.71
C LYS A 69 10.70 20.31 12.81
N PRO A 70 11.23 20.96 13.87
CA PRO A 70 11.99 20.25 14.91
C PRO A 70 11.15 19.29 15.77
N ILE A 71 9.82 19.44 15.76
CA ILE A 71 8.90 18.70 16.64
C ILE A 71 8.19 17.57 15.86
N LEU A 72 7.88 17.81 14.59
CA LEU A 72 7.11 16.89 13.75
C LEU A 72 7.96 15.92 12.92
N TYR A 73 9.27 16.14 12.82
CA TYR A 73 10.20 15.19 12.21
C TYR A 73 10.61 14.15 13.27
N VAL A 74 10.14 12.91 13.13
CA VAL A 74 10.53 11.73 13.93
C VAL A 74 11.22 10.72 13.05
#